data_AF-A0A7S0QCP4-F1
#
_entry.id   AF-A0A7S0QCP4-F1
#
_cell.length_a   1.000
_cell.length_b   1.000
_cell.length_c   1.000
_cell.angle_alpha   90.00
_cell.angle_beta   90.00
_cell.angle_gamma   90.00
#
_symmetry.space_group_name_H-M   'P 1'
#
loop_
_entity.id
_entity.type
_entity.pdbx_description
1 polymer ?
#
loop_
_entity_poly.entity_id
_entity_poly.type
_entity_poly.pdbx_seq_one_letter_code
_entity_poly.pdbx_strand_id
1 'polypeptide(L)'
;MHFAALDWGRKSHGREIQVIQCFDVSELANKVYEFNFKKKPSVRSIEHLDSTYLDSLGADTWLMSPPCEVNHIPVWAYSAMMRIQELEHCFICLSCFRT
;
A
#
# COMPACT_ATOMS: atom_id res chain seq x y z
N MET A 1 1.54 -3.48 3.85
CA MET A 1 0.52 -2.57 4.42
C MET A 1 -0.85 -3.18 4.70
N HIS A 2 -1.30 -4.28 4.04
CA HIS A 2 -2.66 -4.84 4.27
C HIS A 2 -2.94 -5.17 5.75
N PHE A 3 -2.02 -5.86 6.43
CA PHE A 3 -2.19 -6.20 7.84
C PHE A 3 -2.25 -4.97 8.76
N ALA A 4 -1.53 -3.90 8.44
CA ALA A 4 -1.58 -2.65 9.20
C ALA A 4 -2.98 -2.00 9.11
N ALA A 5 -3.63 -2.08 7.95
CA ALA A 5 -5.01 -1.62 7.78
C ALA A 5 -5.99 -2.40 8.65
N LEU A 6 -5.87 -3.73 8.68
CA LEU A 6 -6.72 -4.60 9.50
C LEU A 6 -6.50 -4.37 11.01
N ASP A 7 -5.25 -4.22 11.43
CA ASP A 7 -4.92 -3.90 12.83
C ASP A 7 -5.46 -2.53 13.25
N TRP A 8 -5.33 -1.51 12.38
CA TRP A 8 -5.91 -0.20 12.60
C TRP A 8 -7.43 -0.25 12.79
N GLY A 9 -8.13 -1.02 11.95
CA GLY A 9 -9.57 -1.24 12.07
C GLY A 9 -9.98 -1.82 13.43
N ARG A 10 -9.29 -2.89 13.84
CA ARG A 10 -9.51 -3.55 15.13
C ARG A 10 -9.31 -2.58 16.31
N LYS A 11 -8.23 -1.79 16.27
CA LYS A 11 -7.91 -0.82 17.33
C LYS A 11 -8.85 0.39 17.35
N SER A 12 -9.45 0.74 16.21
CA SER A 12 -10.30 1.92 16.06
C SER A 12 -11.75 1.70 16.53
N HIS A 13 -11.96 0.94 17.60
CA HIS A 13 -13.27 0.59 18.18
C HIS A 13 -14.13 -0.33 17.30
N GLY A 14 -13.51 -1.36 16.69
CA GLY A 14 -14.27 -2.38 15.96
C GLY A 14 -14.79 -1.95 14.59
N ARG A 15 -14.13 -0.96 13.96
CA ARG A 15 -14.45 -0.59 12.58
C ARG A 15 -14.01 -1.70 11.64
N GLU A 16 -14.90 -2.09 10.74
CA GLU A 16 -14.58 -3.00 9.65
C GLU A 16 -13.83 -2.23 8.56
N ILE A 17 -12.61 -2.69 8.25
CA ILE A 17 -11.77 -2.09 7.23
C ILE A 17 -11.74 -3.03 6.04
N GLN A 18 -12.12 -2.49 4.89
CA GLN A 18 -11.98 -3.19 3.62
C GLN A 18 -10.92 -2.49 2.77
N VAL A 19 -9.89 -3.24 2.40
CA VAL A 19 -8.95 -2.79 1.38
C VAL A 19 -9.67 -2.82 0.04
N ILE A 20 -9.95 -1.66 -0.57
CA ILE A 20 -10.74 -1.58 -1.81
C ILE A 20 -9.88 -1.63 -3.07
N GLN A 21 -8.66 -1.11 -3.02
CA GLN A 21 -7.75 -1.18 -4.16
C GLN A 21 -6.29 -1.15 -3.70
N CYS A 22 -5.41 -1.80 -4.45
CA CYS A 22 -3.97 -1.80 -4.22
C CYS A 22 -3.25 -1.46 -5.51
N PHE A 23 -2.12 -0.76 -5.38
CA PHE A 23 -1.29 -0.37 -6.50
C PHE A 23 0.16 -0.67 -6.16
N ASP A 24 0.86 -1.35 -7.06
CA ASP A 24 2.30 -1.56 -7.00
C ASP A 24 2.78 -1.87 -8.41
N VAL A 25 3.88 -1.24 -8.84
CA VAL A 25 4.45 -1.46 -10.18
C VAL A 25 5.17 -2.81 -10.30
N SER A 26 5.52 -3.46 -9.17
CA SER A 26 6.20 -4.74 -9.13
C SER A 26 5.24 -5.90 -9.36
N GLU A 27 5.37 -6.58 -10.51
CA GLU A 27 4.60 -7.79 -10.80
C GLU A 27 4.83 -8.91 -9.77
N LEU A 28 6.05 -9.01 -9.23
CA LEU A 28 6.37 -10.01 -8.22
C LEU A 28 5.64 -9.73 -6.91
N ALA A 29 5.66 -8.48 -6.45
CA ALA A 29 4.93 -8.06 -5.25
C ALA A 29 3.42 -8.31 -5.44
N ASN A 30 2.91 -8.00 -6.63
CA ASN A 30 1.50 -8.23 -6.97
C ASN A 30 1.11 -9.71 -6.94
N LYS A 31 1.95 -10.61 -7.46
CA LYS A 31 1.73 -12.07 -7.38
C LYS A 31 1.70 -12.56 -5.94
N VAL A 32 2.64 -12.09 -5.10
CA VAL A 32 2.67 -12.43 -3.67
C VAL A 32 1.43 -11.89 -2.97
N TYR A 33 1.04 -10.66 -3.25
CA TYR A 33 -0.16 -10.05 -2.67
C TYR A 33 -1.43 -10.81 -3.06
N GLU A 34 -1.61 -11.11 -4.35
CA GLU A 34 -2.77 -11.84 -4.87
C GLU A 34 -2.84 -13.26 -4.30
N PHE A 35 -1.70 -13.95 -4.16
CA PHE A 35 -1.64 -15.27 -3.54
C PHE A 35 -2.16 -15.25 -2.10
N ASN A 36 -1.76 -14.25 -1.30
CA ASN A 36 -2.11 -14.14 0.12
C ASN A 36 -3.52 -13.60 0.37
N PHE A 37 -3.95 -12.57 -0.37
CA PHE A 37 -5.18 -11.83 -0.09
C PHE A 37 -6.30 -12.07 -1.09
N LYS A 38 -6.07 -12.90 -2.13
CA LYS A 38 -7.04 -13.22 -3.20
C LYS A 38 -7.61 -11.98 -3.89
N LYS A 39 -6.85 -10.89 -3.86
CA LYS A 39 -7.20 -9.60 -4.45
C LYS A 39 -6.05 -9.17 -5.35
N LYS A 40 -6.37 -8.90 -6.60
CA LYS A 40 -5.39 -8.52 -7.63
C LYS A 40 -5.07 -7.03 -7.53
N PRO A 41 -3.82 -6.64 -7.24
CA PRO A 41 -3.43 -5.23 -7.29
C PRO A 41 -3.34 -4.72 -8.73
N SER A 42 -3.38 -3.40 -8.88
CA SER A 42 -3.12 -2.69 -10.12
C SER A 42 -1.62 -2.46 -10.30
N VAL A 43 -1.11 -2.73 -11.51
CA VAL A 43 0.29 -2.44 -11.91
C VAL A 43 0.48 -0.97 -12.29
N ARG A 44 -0.60 -0.17 -12.29
CA ARG A 44 -0.53 1.25 -12.69
C ARG A 44 0.33 2.05 -11.71
N SER A 45 1.29 2.81 -12.26
CA SER A 45 2.07 3.77 -11.46
C SER A 45 1.16 4.79 -10.80
N ILE A 46 1.47 5.12 -9.55
CA ILE A 46 0.76 6.14 -8.78
C ILE A 46 0.89 7.54 -9.39
N GLU A 47 1.95 7.79 -10.16
CA GLU A 47 2.20 9.06 -10.88
C GLU A 47 1.20 9.31 -12.00
N HIS A 48 0.52 8.27 -12.48
CA HIS A 48 -0.45 8.33 -13.57
C HIS A 48 -1.89 8.10 -13.07
N LEU A 49 -2.14 8.23 -11.77
CA LEU A 49 -3.48 8.18 -11.20
C LEU A 49 -4.10 9.57 -11.27
N ASP A 50 -5.18 9.68 -12.03
CA ASP A 50 -5.99 10.90 -12.07
C ASP A 50 -6.88 11.01 -10.80
N SER A 51 -7.14 12.23 -10.36
CA SER A 51 -7.96 12.48 -9.16
C SER A 51 -9.38 11.96 -9.34
N THR A 52 -9.96 12.06 -10.54
CA THR A 52 -11.31 11.57 -10.82
C THR A 52 -11.44 10.06 -10.60
N TYR A 53 -10.39 9.30 -10.91
CA TYR A 53 -10.30 7.87 -10.71
C TYR A 53 -10.13 7.55 -9.23
N LEU A 54 -9.28 8.29 -8.51
CA LEU A 54 -9.15 8.12 -7.06
C LEU A 54 -10.47 8.39 -6.33
N ASP A 55 -11.19 9.44 -6.73
CA ASP A 55 -12.51 9.77 -6.20
C ASP A 55 -13.53 8.66 -6.52
N SER A 56 -13.46 8.09 -7.73
CA SER A 56 -14.37 7.00 -8.15
C SER A 56 -14.21 5.71 -7.33
N LEU A 57 -13.08 5.52 -6.64
CA LEU A 57 -12.87 4.37 -5.77
C LEU A 57 -13.73 4.45 -4.49
N GLY A 58 -14.18 5.64 -4.07
CA GLY A 58 -14.98 5.80 -2.86
C GLY A 58 -14.23 5.40 -1.58
N ALA A 59 -12.91 5.60 -1.55
CA ALA A 59 -12.10 5.38 -0.35
C ALA A 59 -12.13 6.58 0.59
N ASP A 60 -12.24 6.31 1.88
CA ASP A 60 -12.14 7.32 2.94
C ASP A 60 -10.72 7.45 3.50
N THR A 61 -9.87 6.44 3.28
CA THR A 61 -8.52 6.37 3.86
C THR A 61 -7.51 5.84 2.86
N TRP A 62 -6.33 6.44 2.86
CA TRP A 62 -5.20 6.06 2.00
C TRP A 62 -4.01 5.66 2.86
N LEU A 63 -3.41 4.50 2.57
CA LEU A 63 -2.16 4.07 3.18
C LEU A 63 -1.07 3.99 2.11
N MET A 64 0.09 4.56 2.42
CA MET A 64 1.25 4.58 1.54
C MET A 64 2.51 4.25 2.33
N SER A 65 3.37 3.41 1.75
CA SER A 65 4.75 3.21 2.21
C SER A 65 5.64 3.60 1.03
N PRO A 66 5.97 4.90 0.89
CA PRO A 66 6.81 5.34 -0.21
C PRO A 66 8.19 4.68 -0.10
N PRO A 67 8.90 4.48 -1.23
CA PRO A 67 10.24 3.94 -1.20
C PRO A 67 11.13 4.81 -0.30
N CYS A 68 11.89 4.16 0.57
CA CYS A 68 12.75 4.83 1.53
C CYS A 68 14.04 5.39 0.90
N GLU A 69 14.27 5.14 -0.39
CA GLU A 69 15.42 5.71 -1.11
C GLU A 69 15.16 7.17 -1.45
N VAL A 70 15.67 8.04 -0.58
CA VAL A 70 15.82 9.45 -0.89
C VAL A 70 17.06 9.58 -1.78
N ASN A 71 16.86 9.94 -3.05
CA ASN A 71 17.94 10.42 -3.91
C ASN A 71 18.73 11.47 -3.11
N HIS A 72 20.02 11.20 -2.85
CA HIS A 72 21.05 12.02 -2.15
C HIS A 72 21.64 11.51 -0.81
N ILE A 73 21.27 10.33 -0.29
CA ILE A 73 21.99 9.78 0.89
C ILE A 73 23.15 8.87 0.44
N PRO A 74 24.40 9.07 0.91
CA PRO A 74 25.54 8.28 0.48
C PRO A 74 25.44 6.81 0.91
N VAL A 75 25.88 5.90 0.02
CA VAL A 75 25.74 4.43 0.05
C VAL A 75 26.16 3.77 1.38
N TRP A 76 27.07 4.38 2.14
CA TRP A 76 27.51 3.85 3.44
C TRP A 76 26.43 3.94 4.53
N ALA A 77 25.44 4.83 4.40
CA ALA A 77 24.30 4.90 5.31
C ALA A 77 23.30 3.74 5.11
N TYR A 78 23.30 3.11 3.92
CA TYR A 78 22.40 2.01 3.57
C TYR A 78 22.81 0.66 4.19
N SER A 79 24.10 0.44 4.45
CA SER A 79 24.59 -0.84 5.00
C SER A 79 24.04 -1.20 6.38
N ALA A 80 23.46 -0.25 7.13
CA ALA A 80 22.84 -0.52 8.43
C ALA A 80 21.33 -0.83 8.36
N MET A 81 20.67 -0.58 7.21
CA MET A 81 19.20 -0.62 7.10
C MET A 81 18.67 -1.74 6.18
N MET A 82 19.56 -2.54 5.60
CA MET A 82 19.20 -3.60 4.65
C MET A 82 18.92 -4.95 5.31
N ARG A 83 17.74 -5.10 5.92
CA ARG A 83 17.18 -6.46 6.13
C ARG A 83 15.67 -6.60 5.95
N ILE A 84 14.91 -5.54 5.65
CA ILE A 84 13.43 -5.63 5.51
C ILE A 84 12.85 -4.81 4.31
N GLN A 85 13.63 -3.99 3.59
CA GLN A 85 13.07 -2.92 2.72
C GLN A 85 13.05 -3.15 1.20
N GLU A 86 13.34 -4.33 0.66
CA GLU A 86 13.40 -4.54 -0.80
C GLU A 86 12.03 -4.56 -1.55
N LEU A 87 10.92 -4.18 -0.91
CA LEU A 87 9.56 -4.31 -1.50
C LEU A 87 8.66 -3.06 -1.35
N GLU A 88 9.23 -1.85 -1.24
CA GLU A 88 8.44 -0.64 -0.93
C GLU A 88 8.05 0.20 -2.15
N HIS A 89 7.20 -0.36 -3.02
CA HIS A 89 6.32 0.44 -3.90
C HIS A 89 4.84 0.07 -3.70
N CYS A 90 4.46 -0.37 -2.50
CA CYS A 90 3.09 -0.73 -2.18
C CYS A 90 2.29 0.51 -1.80
N PHE A 91 1.23 0.79 -2.56
CA PHE A 91 0.18 1.76 -2.24
C PHE A 91 -1.14 1.00 -2.00
N ILE A 92 -1.82 1.25 -0.88
CA ILE A 92 -3.07 0.56 -0.54
C ILE A 92 -4.16 1.59 -0.24
N CYS A 93 -5.27 1.47 -0.95
CA CYS A 93 -6.47 2.27 -0.82
C CYS A 93 -7.50 1.51 0.05
N LEU A 94 -8.03 2.18 1.07
CA LEU A 94 -8.96 1.61 2.05
C LEU A 94 -10.32 2.30 1.98
N SER A 95 -11.39 1.52 2.06
CA SER A 95 -12.70 2.03 2.48
C SER A 95 -12.97 1.57 3.89
N CYS A 96 -13.42 2.51 4.73
CA CYS A 96 -13.79 2.25 6.10
C CYS A 96 -15.31 2.19 6.16
N PHE A 97 -15.90 0.99 6.24
CA PHE A 97 -17.34 0.87 6.42
C PHE A 97 -17.68 1.28 7.85
N ARG A 98 -18.56 2.28 7.99
CA ARG A 98 -19.32 2.49 9.23
C ARG A 98 -20.44 1.46 9.24
N THR A 99 -20.39 0.50 10.15
CA THR A 99 -21.61 -0.19 10.63
C THR A 99 -22.29 0.64 11.69
#